data_AF-C5A3M6-F1
#
_entry.id   AF-C5A3M6-F1
#
_cell.length_a   1.000
_cell.length_b   1.000
_cell.length_c   1.000
_cell.angle_alpha   90.00
_cell.angle_beta   90.00
_cell.angle_gamma   90.00
#
_symmetry.space_group_name_H-M   'P 1'
#
loop_
_entity.id
_entity.type
_entity.pdbx_description
1 polymer ?
#
loop_
_entity_poly.entity_id
_entity_poly.type
_entity_poly.pdbx_seq_one_letter_code
_entity_poly.pdbx_strand_id
1 'polypeptide(L)'
;MPSCGQVLTLLHFLSVVKMVLEPLRLAFRYPHIKVGFTFLFLALIIALAGTYGVDKSYHESGTLKPGLNVLGNSNFERDYYYYNRTLVLKSKYGEVKVNNITYQVYDTLNLTLNSRPHVELISGNVSYDYTSRAVDYPFAPASLIAFVFFLTGLVLSVLGYMRMMSDLRSG
;
A
#
# COMPACT_ATOMS: atom_id res chain seq x y z
N MET A 1 -35.13 32.16 -6.10
CA MET A 1 -36.13 31.36 -5.37
C MET A 1 -35.73 29.90 -5.49
N PRO A 2 -35.32 29.22 -4.40
CA PRO A 2 -34.96 27.80 -4.45
C PRO A 2 -36.20 26.97 -4.82
N SER A 3 -36.02 25.98 -5.71
CA SER A 3 -37.11 25.11 -6.17
C SER A 3 -37.59 24.20 -5.03
N CYS A 4 -38.90 23.95 -4.99
CA CYS A 4 -39.57 23.15 -3.94
C CYS A 4 -38.90 21.76 -3.69
N GLY A 5 -38.27 21.17 -4.73
CA GLY A 5 -37.52 19.92 -4.62
C GLY A 5 -36.19 20.00 -3.85
N GLN A 6 -35.53 21.16 -3.81
CA GLN A 6 -34.30 21.37 -3.03
C GLN A 6 -34.58 21.50 -1.52
N VAL A 7 -35.76 22.01 -1.14
CA VAL A 7 -36.15 22.15 0.27
C VAL A 7 -36.48 20.78 0.87
N LEU A 8 -37.11 19.89 0.09
CA LEU A 8 -37.49 18.54 0.53
C LEU A 8 -36.26 17.64 0.75
N THR A 9 -35.25 17.73 -0.13
CA THR A 9 -33.99 16.97 0.01
C THR A 9 -33.16 17.45 1.21
N LEU A 10 -33.15 18.76 1.48
CA LEU A 10 -32.46 19.34 2.62
C LEU A 10 -33.14 18.98 3.96
N LEU A 11 -34.48 18.94 4.00
CA LEU A 11 -35.25 18.43 5.14
C LEU A 11 -35.01 16.94 5.40
N HIS A 12 -34.96 16.12 4.35
CA HIS A 12 -34.65 14.70 4.48
C HIS A 12 -33.22 14.47 4.98
N PHE A 13 -32.26 15.24 4.48
CA PHE A 13 -30.87 15.18 4.92
C PHE A 13 -30.72 15.63 6.38
N LEU A 14 -31.37 16.73 6.79
CA LEU A 14 -31.40 17.20 8.18
C LEU A 14 -32.07 16.19 9.13
N SER A 15 -33.13 15.51 8.66
CA SER A 15 -33.82 14.46 9.41
C SER A 15 -32.92 13.24 9.64
N VAL A 16 -32.25 12.76 8.59
CA VAL A 16 -31.29 11.65 8.67
C VAL A 16 -30.10 12.01 9.58
N VAL A 17 -29.57 13.22 9.45
CA VAL A 17 -28.48 13.72 10.31
C VAL A 17 -28.91 13.77 11.77
N LYS A 18 -30.10 14.30 12.08
CA LYS A 18 -30.65 14.30 13.46
C LYS A 18 -30.87 12.89 14.00
N MET A 19 -31.45 12.00 13.20
CA MET A 19 -31.76 10.62 13.58
C MET A 19 -30.50 9.81 13.92
N VAL A 20 -29.34 10.18 13.34
CA VAL A 20 -28.04 9.56 13.64
C VAL A 20 -27.28 10.29 14.75
N LEU A 21 -27.34 11.63 14.83
CA LEU A 21 -26.58 12.40 15.81
C LEU A 21 -27.10 12.26 17.24
N GLU A 22 -28.42 12.17 17.44
CA GLU A 22 -29.01 12.06 18.77
C GLU A 22 -28.60 10.79 19.53
N PRO A 23 -28.67 9.57 18.95
CA PRO A 23 -28.19 8.37 19.63
C PRO A 23 -26.68 8.38 19.82
N LEU A 24 -25.91 8.97 18.88
CA LEU A 24 -24.46 9.15 19.06
C LEU A 24 -24.18 10.04 20.28
N ARG A 25 -24.87 11.19 20.38
CA ARG A 25 -24.68 12.13 21.50
C ARG A 25 -24.98 11.49 22.85
N LEU A 26 -25.98 10.61 22.92
CA LEU A 26 -26.30 9.84 24.12
C LEU A 26 -25.22 8.80 24.42
N ALA A 27 -24.73 8.07 23.42
CA ALA A 27 -23.68 7.07 23.57
C ALA A 27 -22.34 7.69 24.03
N PHE A 28 -21.99 8.88 23.52
CA PHE A 28 -20.79 9.61 23.91
C PHE A 28 -20.83 10.20 25.33
N ARG A 29 -21.98 10.15 26.01
CA ARG A 29 -22.09 10.48 27.44
C ARG A 29 -21.43 9.42 28.33
N TYR A 30 -21.31 8.18 27.85
CA TYR A 30 -20.61 7.11 28.56
C TYR A 30 -19.10 7.18 28.31
N PRO A 31 -18.28 7.32 29.37
CA PRO A 31 -16.83 7.54 29.21
C PRO A 31 -16.14 6.34 28.53
N HIS A 32 -16.65 5.13 28.71
CA HIS A 32 -16.08 3.91 28.13
C HIS A 32 -16.29 3.84 26.62
N ILE A 33 -17.49 4.25 26.15
CA ILE A 33 -17.80 4.34 24.71
C ILE A 33 -16.94 5.42 24.06
N LYS A 34 -16.85 6.60 24.69
CA LYS A 34 -16.03 7.72 24.18
C LYS A 34 -14.57 7.31 24.00
N VAL A 35 -13.97 6.68 25.02
CA VAL A 35 -12.57 6.23 24.97
C VAL A 35 -12.38 5.13 23.93
N GLY A 36 -13.26 4.12 23.90
CA GLY A 36 -13.22 3.06 22.90
C GLY A 36 -13.28 3.60 21.46
N PHE A 37 -14.16 4.56 21.21
CA PHE A 37 -14.30 5.19 19.90
C PHE A 37 -13.08 6.02 19.51
N THR A 38 -12.46 6.75 20.45
CA THR A 38 -11.21 7.47 20.17
C THR A 38 -10.06 6.54 19.78
N PHE A 39 -9.95 5.37 20.43
CA PHE A 39 -8.95 4.37 20.07
C PHE A 39 -9.19 3.77 18.69
N LEU A 40 -10.45 3.46 18.36
CA LEU A 40 -10.83 2.97 17.03
C LEU A 40 -10.55 4.02 15.95
N PHE A 41 -10.85 5.28 16.22
CA PHE A 41 -10.57 6.38 15.29
C PHE A 41 -9.06 6.57 15.07
N LEU A 42 -8.26 6.48 16.13
CA LEU A 42 -6.82 6.57 16.02
C LEU A 42 -6.23 5.38 15.26
N ALA A 43 -6.71 4.17 15.52
CA ALA A 43 -6.33 2.96 14.79
C ALA A 43 -6.62 3.11 13.29
N LEU A 44 -7.78 3.69 12.93
CA LEU A 44 -8.15 3.95 11.55
C LEU A 44 -7.19 4.92 10.86
N ILE A 45 -6.81 6.02 11.52
CA ILE A 45 -5.85 6.99 10.97
C ILE A 45 -4.49 6.32 10.72
N ILE A 46 -4.00 5.55 11.69
CA ILE A 46 -2.71 4.86 11.57
C ILE A 46 -2.77 3.79 10.47
N ALA A 47 -3.88 3.06 10.35
CA ALA A 47 -4.08 2.08 9.28
C ALA A 47 -4.05 2.75 7.89
N LEU A 48 -4.74 3.88 7.74
CA LEU A 48 -4.71 4.68 6.50
C LEU A 48 -3.29 5.16 6.19
N ALA A 49 -2.57 5.69 7.18
CA ALA A 49 -1.18 6.10 7.01
C ALA A 49 -0.27 4.91 6.64
N GLY A 50 -0.54 3.72 7.19
CA GLY A 50 0.17 2.48 6.89
C GLY A 50 0.04 2.03 5.43
N THR A 51 -1.06 2.39 4.76
CA THR A 51 -1.27 2.10 3.33
C THR A 51 -0.62 3.10 2.39
N TYR A 52 0.00 4.17 2.91
CA TYR A 52 0.67 5.15 2.08
C TYR A 52 1.95 4.54 1.48
N GLY A 53 1.86 4.22 0.19
CA GLY A 53 2.97 3.74 -0.61
C GLY A 53 3.75 4.90 -1.23
N VAL A 54 5.07 4.85 -1.15
CA VAL A 54 6.00 5.76 -1.83
C VAL A 54 6.67 5.01 -2.97
N ASP A 55 6.54 5.51 -4.19
CA ASP A 55 7.23 4.95 -5.35
C ASP A 55 8.74 5.17 -5.23
N LYS A 56 9.50 4.08 -5.39
CA LYS A 56 10.96 4.08 -5.46
C LYS A 56 11.40 3.44 -6.78
N SER A 57 12.26 4.13 -7.51
CA SER A 57 12.92 3.58 -8.69
C SER A 57 14.40 3.39 -8.43
N TYR A 58 14.92 2.28 -8.89
CA TYR A 58 16.35 2.00 -8.98
C TYR A 58 16.71 1.86 -10.45
N HIS A 59 17.83 2.48 -10.83
CA HIS A 59 18.33 2.46 -12.20
C HIS A 59 19.82 2.14 -12.17
N GLU A 60 20.23 1.16 -12.97
CA GLU A 60 21.60 0.71 -13.11
C GLU A 60 21.90 0.52 -14.59
N SER A 61 22.93 1.20 -15.08
CA SER A 61 23.38 1.08 -16.46
C SER A 61 24.87 0.76 -16.51
N GLY A 62 25.27 -0.02 -17.50
CA GLY A 62 26.66 -0.44 -17.65
C GLY A 62 26.87 -1.31 -18.88
N THR A 63 28.09 -1.85 -18.99
CA THR A 63 28.43 -2.84 -20.02
C THR A 63 28.52 -4.22 -19.39
N LEU A 64 27.95 -5.22 -20.05
CA LEU A 64 28.07 -6.61 -19.61
C LEU A 64 29.50 -7.09 -19.84
N LYS A 65 30.10 -7.66 -18.80
CA LYS A 65 31.39 -8.35 -18.91
C LYS A 65 31.17 -9.80 -19.35
N PRO A 66 32.16 -10.43 -20.00
CA PRO A 66 32.08 -11.86 -20.33
C PRO A 66 31.82 -12.69 -19.06
N GLY A 67 30.88 -13.65 -19.14
CA GLY A 67 30.47 -14.49 -18.02
C GLY A 67 29.16 -14.07 -17.36
N LEU A 68 28.89 -14.66 -16.19
CA LEU A 68 27.63 -14.49 -15.46
C LEU A 68 27.63 -13.18 -14.65
N ASN A 69 26.73 -12.27 -15.01
CA ASN A 69 26.49 -11.03 -14.29
C ASN A 69 25.11 -11.08 -13.63
N VAL A 70 25.06 -10.83 -12.33
CA VAL A 70 23.81 -10.66 -11.60
C VAL A 70 23.51 -9.18 -11.52
N LEU A 71 22.47 -8.73 -12.23
CA LEU A 71 22.10 -7.31 -12.26
C LEU A 71 21.15 -6.98 -11.11
N GLY A 72 21.15 -5.71 -10.71
CA GLY A 72 20.31 -5.18 -9.64
C GLY A 72 20.95 -5.30 -8.26
N ASN A 73 20.37 -4.58 -7.29
CA ASN A 73 20.85 -4.51 -5.92
C ASN A 73 20.03 -5.44 -5.01
N SER A 74 20.69 -6.38 -4.34
CA SER A 74 20.03 -7.33 -3.43
C SER A 74 19.35 -6.68 -2.23
N ASN A 75 19.85 -5.53 -1.78
CA ASN A 75 19.31 -4.82 -0.62
C ASN A 75 18.05 -4.06 -1.02
N PHE A 76 18.08 -3.38 -2.18
CA PHE A 76 16.87 -2.82 -2.77
C PHE A 76 15.84 -3.96 -2.91
N GLU A 77 16.21 -5.04 -3.61
CA GLU A 77 15.31 -6.13 -3.99
C GLU A 77 14.67 -6.93 -2.85
N ARG A 78 15.24 -6.86 -1.65
CA ARG A 78 14.69 -7.51 -0.47
C ARG A 78 13.78 -6.60 0.35
N ASP A 79 14.03 -5.30 0.31
CA ASP A 79 13.44 -4.35 1.24
C ASP A 79 12.16 -3.69 0.70
N TYR A 80 11.89 -3.79 -0.62
CA TYR A 80 10.73 -3.14 -1.26
C TYR A 80 9.81 -4.11 -2.00
N TYR A 81 8.55 -3.72 -2.23
CA TYR A 81 7.58 -4.51 -2.99
C TYR A 81 7.68 -4.18 -4.49
N TYR A 82 8.13 -5.16 -5.29
CA TYR A 82 8.37 -4.99 -6.73
C TYR A 82 7.13 -5.25 -7.55
N TYR A 83 6.83 -4.35 -8.48
CA TYR A 83 5.73 -4.56 -9.45
C TYR A 83 6.19 -4.49 -10.90
N ASN A 84 7.36 -3.90 -11.20
CA ASN A 84 7.84 -3.83 -12.58
C ASN A 84 9.37 -3.78 -12.65
N ARG A 85 9.96 -4.66 -13.48
CA ARG A 85 11.38 -4.67 -13.82
C ARG A 85 11.52 -4.66 -15.33
N THR A 86 12.26 -3.70 -15.84
CA THR A 86 12.56 -3.55 -17.25
C THR A 86 14.07 -3.62 -17.45
N LEU A 87 14.50 -4.56 -18.28
CA LEU A 87 15.89 -4.68 -18.73
C LEU A 87 15.94 -4.35 -20.22
N VAL A 88 16.71 -3.32 -20.55
CA VAL A 88 16.98 -2.89 -21.92
C VAL A 88 18.42 -3.26 -22.25
N LEU A 89 18.60 -4.13 -23.23
CA LEU A 89 19.91 -4.56 -23.72
C LEU A 89 20.15 -3.91 -25.07
N LYS A 90 21.34 -3.32 -25.27
CA LYS A 90 21.73 -2.64 -26.50
C LYS A 90 23.02 -3.25 -27.03
N SER A 91 23.00 -3.73 -28.26
CA SER A 91 24.18 -4.29 -28.93
C SER A 91 24.01 -4.29 -30.43
N LYS A 92 25.10 -4.11 -31.18
CA LYS A 92 25.10 -4.22 -32.64
C LYS A 92 24.94 -5.67 -33.11
N TYR A 93 25.51 -6.62 -32.34
CA TYR A 93 25.34 -8.06 -32.48
C TYR A 93 25.86 -8.71 -31.19
N GLY A 94 24.99 -9.37 -30.45
CA GLY A 94 25.38 -10.06 -29.23
C GLY A 94 24.40 -11.15 -28.83
N GLU A 95 24.90 -12.18 -28.17
CA GLU A 95 24.11 -13.28 -27.65
C GLU A 95 24.20 -13.30 -26.13
N VAL A 96 23.06 -13.27 -25.48
CA VAL A 96 22.92 -13.17 -24.03
C VAL A 96 21.93 -14.19 -23.53
N LYS A 97 22.23 -14.80 -22.39
CA LYS A 97 21.32 -15.71 -21.69
C LYS A 97 20.75 -14.99 -20.48
N VAL A 98 19.45 -14.76 -20.47
CA VAL A 98 18.73 -14.10 -19.38
C VAL A 98 17.82 -15.13 -18.72
N ASN A 99 18.04 -15.42 -17.43
CA ASN A 99 17.23 -16.40 -16.68
C ASN A 99 17.06 -17.74 -17.41
N ASN A 100 18.16 -18.25 -17.97
CA ASN A 100 18.24 -19.51 -18.70
C ASN A 100 17.60 -19.49 -20.12
N ILE A 101 17.13 -18.35 -20.59
CA ILE A 101 16.60 -18.16 -21.95
C ILE A 101 17.65 -17.38 -22.77
N THR A 102 18.02 -17.93 -23.94
CA THR A 102 18.97 -17.27 -24.83
C THR A 102 18.25 -16.27 -25.74
N TYR A 103 18.79 -15.07 -25.82
CA TYR A 103 18.32 -14.00 -26.68
C TYR A 103 19.46 -13.51 -27.58
N GLN A 104 19.12 -13.26 -28.84
CA GLN A 104 19.99 -12.55 -29.75
C GLN A 104 19.59 -11.07 -29.76
N VAL A 105 20.55 -10.20 -29.45
CA VAL A 105 20.35 -8.75 -29.36
C VAL A 105 20.84 -8.11 -30.66
N TYR A 106 19.88 -7.56 -31.41
CA TYR A 106 20.11 -6.76 -32.61
C TYR A 106 19.58 -5.35 -32.32
N ASP A 107 20.48 -4.37 -32.23
CA ASP A 107 20.28 -2.99 -31.80
C ASP A 107 19.76 -2.83 -30.36
N THR A 108 18.49 -3.17 -30.09
CA THR A 108 17.86 -2.99 -28.78
C THR A 108 16.85 -4.09 -28.49
N LEU A 109 16.97 -4.73 -27.32
CA LEU A 109 16.05 -5.72 -26.80
C LEU A 109 15.48 -5.23 -25.47
N ASN A 110 14.15 -5.12 -25.40
CA ASN A 110 13.43 -4.75 -24.18
C ASN A 110 12.79 -5.99 -23.56
N LEU A 111 13.14 -6.29 -22.30
CA LEU A 111 12.62 -7.43 -21.55
C LEU A 111 11.93 -6.94 -20.29
N THR A 112 10.69 -7.38 -20.09
CA THR A 112 9.97 -7.27 -18.82
C THR A 112 10.21 -8.53 -18.01
N LEU A 113 10.73 -8.38 -16.80
CA LEU A 113 11.17 -9.50 -15.97
C LEU A 113 10.33 -9.62 -14.70
N ASN A 114 9.91 -10.84 -14.36
CA ASN A 114 9.19 -11.11 -13.11
C ASN A 114 10.15 -11.33 -11.93
N SER A 115 11.37 -11.80 -12.19
CA SER A 115 12.40 -12.08 -11.20
C SER A 115 13.69 -11.31 -11.49
N ARG A 116 14.63 -11.32 -10.53
CA ARG A 116 15.96 -10.72 -10.72
C ARG A 116 16.64 -11.35 -11.94
N PRO A 117 17.11 -10.57 -12.92
CA PRO A 117 17.75 -11.11 -14.11
C PRO A 117 19.18 -11.58 -13.80
N HIS A 118 19.43 -12.87 -14.03
CA HIS A 118 20.76 -13.41 -14.21
C HIS A 118 21.12 -13.32 -15.70
N VAL A 119 22.09 -12.49 -16.03
CA VAL A 119 22.49 -12.22 -17.42
C VAL A 119 23.89 -12.77 -17.65
N GLU A 120 23.98 -13.80 -18.47
CA GLU A 120 25.24 -14.38 -18.92
C GLU A 120 25.53 -13.90 -20.35
N LEU A 121 26.68 -13.27 -20.54
CA LEU A 121 27.12 -12.83 -21.87
C LEU A 121 27.84 -13.99 -22.56
N ILE A 122 27.23 -14.51 -23.64
CA ILE A 122 27.80 -15.60 -24.45
C ILE A 122 28.75 -15.02 -25.50
N SER A 123 28.32 -13.97 -26.21
CA SER A 123 29.16 -13.31 -27.22
C SER A 123 28.72 -11.86 -27.51
N GLY A 124 29.66 -11.05 -27.99
CA GLY A 124 29.43 -9.65 -28.38
C GLY A 124 29.70 -8.63 -27.27
N ASN A 125 29.48 -7.35 -27.57
CA ASN A 125 29.55 -6.25 -26.61
C ASN A 125 28.13 -5.72 -26.39
N VAL A 126 27.59 -5.94 -25.19
CA VAL A 126 26.20 -5.62 -24.86
C VAL A 126 26.19 -4.62 -23.72
N SER A 127 25.66 -3.43 -23.99
CA SER A 127 25.33 -2.46 -22.95
C SER A 127 23.96 -2.80 -22.37
N TYR A 128 23.80 -2.63 -21.07
CA TYR A 128 22.54 -2.87 -20.39
C TYR A 128 22.07 -1.62 -19.65
N ASP A 129 20.76 -1.50 -19.56
CA ASP A 129 20.06 -0.51 -18.76
C ASP A 129 18.95 -1.26 -18.02
N TYR A 130 19.13 -1.38 -16.72
CA TYR A 130 18.22 -2.06 -15.82
C TYR A 130 17.49 -1.03 -14.97
N THR A 131 16.16 -1.02 -15.10
CA THR A 131 15.28 -0.18 -14.30
C THR A 131 14.33 -1.05 -13.51
N SER A 132 14.32 -0.86 -12.19
CA SER A 132 13.47 -1.56 -11.25
C SER A 132 12.58 -0.56 -10.53
N ARG A 133 11.27 -0.80 -10.52
CA ARG A 133 10.28 0.02 -9.82
C ARG A 133 9.66 -0.78 -8.68
N ALA A 134 9.66 -0.19 -7.50
CA ALA A 134 9.12 -0.76 -6.30
C ALA A 134 8.29 0.26 -5.52
N VAL A 135 7.44 -0.23 -4.65
CA VAL A 135 6.70 0.59 -3.68
C VAL A 135 7.27 0.32 -2.29
N ASP A 136 7.58 1.40 -1.58
CA ASP A 136 7.95 1.39 -0.17
C ASP A 136 6.74 1.76 0.69
N TYR A 137 6.50 1.04 1.78
CA TYR A 137 5.45 1.32 2.75
C TYR A 137 6.09 1.68 4.10
N PRO A 138 6.58 2.93 4.27
CA PRO A 138 7.40 3.31 5.43
C PRO A 138 6.64 3.19 6.76
N PHE A 139 5.31 3.29 6.71
CA PHE A 139 4.44 3.19 7.89
C PHE A 139 3.82 1.80 8.08
N ALA A 140 4.16 0.81 7.25
CA ALA A 140 3.68 -0.56 7.41
C ALA A 140 3.96 -1.14 8.81
N PRO A 141 5.10 -0.90 9.47
CA PRO A 141 5.33 -1.40 10.83
C PRO A 141 4.38 -0.81 11.87
N ALA A 142 3.86 0.41 11.64
CA ALA A 142 2.90 1.05 12.54
C ALA A 142 1.51 0.36 12.51
N SER A 143 1.24 -0.49 11.52
CA SER A 143 0.00 -1.29 11.45
C SER A 143 -0.17 -2.22 12.65
N LEU A 144 0.92 -2.72 13.24
CA LEU A 144 0.87 -3.56 14.44
C LEU A 144 0.35 -2.76 15.64
N ILE A 145 0.82 -1.52 15.79
CA ILE A 145 0.34 -0.60 16.82
C ILE A 145 -1.14 -0.26 16.58
N ALA A 146 -1.53 -0.01 15.34
CA ALA A 146 -2.92 0.22 14.96
C ALA A 146 -3.82 -0.97 15.34
N PHE A 147 -3.33 -2.20 15.11
CA PHE A 147 -4.06 -3.42 15.45
C PHE A 147 -4.32 -3.55 16.95
N VAL A 148 -3.34 -3.21 17.79
CA VAL A 148 -3.52 -3.20 19.26
C VAL A 148 -4.58 -2.18 19.66
N PHE A 149 -4.51 -0.95 19.14
CA PHE A 149 -5.50 0.08 19.42
C PHE A 149 -6.91 -0.30 18.95
N PHE A 150 -7.01 -0.99 17.81
CA PHE A 150 -8.27 -1.52 17.31
C PHE A 150 -8.88 -2.53 18.29
N LEU A 151 -8.11 -3.51 18.75
CA LEU A 151 -8.58 -4.50 19.73
C LEU A 151 -9.02 -3.86 21.04
N THR A 152 -8.20 -2.99 21.62
CA THR A 152 -8.53 -2.33 22.90
C THR A 152 -9.75 -1.43 22.74
N GLY A 153 -9.83 -0.68 21.64
CA GLY A 153 -10.97 0.18 21.33
C GLY A 153 -12.26 -0.60 21.15
N LEU A 154 -12.20 -1.76 20.49
CA LEU A 154 -13.33 -2.66 20.29
C LEU A 154 -13.85 -3.22 21.61
N VAL A 155 -12.97 -3.75 22.46
CA VAL A 155 -13.35 -4.28 23.79
C VAL A 155 -13.98 -3.19 24.66
N LEU A 156 -13.38 -2.00 24.72
CA LEU A 156 -13.91 -0.86 25.49
C LEU A 156 -15.27 -0.40 24.97
N SER A 157 -15.46 -0.39 23.65
CA SER A 157 -16.73 -0.01 23.03
C SER A 157 -17.84 -1.02 23.35
N VAL A 158 -17.54 -2.32 23.30
CA VAL A 158 -18.48 -3.39 23.67
C VAL A 158 -18.85 -3.33 25.15
N LEU A 159 -17.87 -3.14 26.05
CA LEU A 159 -18.14 -2.97 27.48
C LEU A 159 -18.97 -1.73 27.77
N GLY A 160 -18.68 -0.62 27.08
CA GLY A 160 -19.46 0.60 27.17
C GLY A 160 -20.91 0.42 26.71
N TYR A 161 -21.10 -0.31 25.60
CA TYR A 161 -22.43 -0.65 25.10
C TYR A 161 -23.22 -1.53 26.07
N MET A 162 -22.60 -2.56 26.64
CA MET A 162 -23.23 -3.43 27.64
C MET A 162 -23.70 -2.64 28.86
N ARG A 163 -22.89 -1.69 29.35
CA ARG A 163 -23.25 -0.82 30.49
C ARG A 163 -24.37 0.16 30.14
N MET A 164 -24.33 0.76 28.96
CA MET A 164 -25.43 1.62 28.49
C MET A 164 -26.74 0.83 28.44
N MET A 165 -26.71 -0.40 27.95
CA MET A 165 -27.90 -1.23 27.82
C MET A 165 -28.40 -1.75 29.18
N SER A 166 -27.51 -2.02 30.14
CA SER A 166 -27.92 -2.35 31.51
C SER A 166 -28.62 -1.17 32.17
N ASP A 167 -28.06 0.03 32.07
CA ASP A 167 -28.61 1.23 32.69
C ASP A 167 -29.99 1.59 32.11
N LEU A 168 -30.17 1.43 30.79
CA LEU A 168 -31.46 1.62 30.11
C LEU A 168 -32.50 0.54 30.44
N ARG A 169 -32.09 -0.64 30.90
CA ARG A 169 -33.00 -1.74 31.27
C ARG A 169 -33.40 -1.69 32.74
N SER A 170 -32.55 -1.12 33.60
CA SER A 170 -32.78 -1.01 35.05
C SER A 170 -33.47 0.28 35.49
N GLY A 171 -33.60 1.27 34.60
CA GLY A 171 -34.38 2.50 34.81
C GLY A 171 -35.72 2.43 34.11
#